data_AF-G0NZ72-F1
#
_entry.id   AF-G0NZ72-F1
#
_cell.length_a   1.000
_cell.length_b   1.000
_cell.length_c   1.000
_cell.angle_alpha   90.00
_cell.angle_beta   90.00
_cell.angle_gamma   90.00
#
_symmetry.space_group_name_H-M   'P 1'
#
loop_
_entity.id
_entity.type
_entity.pdbx_description
1 polymer ?
#
loop_
_entity_poly.entity_id
_entity_poly.type
_entity_poly.pdbx_seq_one_letter_code
_entity_poly.pdbx_strand_id
1 'polypeptide(L)'
;MSSKLFKQVARLPRKSYSTATAFATSRQDVTVPPPPVNLLSENETFFVETVRKFSQSVVKPLVREMDKNSKMNPIVTQGAFENGVSILRV
;
A
#
# COMPACT_ATOMS: atom_id res chain seq x y z
N MET A 1 -22.16 -72.57 59.39
CA MET A 1 -22.82 -71.24 59.34
C MET A 1 -21.75 -70.21 58.95
N SER A 2 -21.32 -70.14 57.69
CA SER A 2 -21.83 -69.25 56.61
C SER A 2 -21.96 -67.77 56.98
N SER A 3 -20.96 -66.98 56.58
CA SER A 3 -21.12 -65.65 55.96
C SER A 3 -19.76 -65.22 55.38
N LYS A 4 -19.58 -65.32 54.05
CA LYS A 4 -19.63 -64.20 53.10
C LYS A 4 -18.83 -62.98 53.59
N LEU A 5 -17.80 -62.55 52.85
CA LEU A 5 -17.86 -61.28 52.11
C LEU A 5 -16.68 -61.10 51.15
N PHE A 6 -17.03 -60.88 49.89
CA PHE A 6 -16.15 -60.54 48.77
C PHE A 6 -15.36 -59.25 49.05
N LYS A 7 -14.04 -59.27 48.88
CA LYS A 7 -13.24 -58.04 48.81
C LYS A 7 -13.19 -57.55 47.36
N GLN A 8 -13.99 -56.53 47.15
CA GLN A 8 -14.16 -55.66 45.98
C GLN A 8 -12.82 -55.29 45.30
N VAL A 9 -12.70 -55.60 44.01
CA VAL A 9 -11.61 -55.13 43.15
C VAL A 9 -11.78 -53.62 42.94
N ALA A 10 -10.86 -52.82 43.47
CA ALA A 10 -10.86 -51.38 43.32
C ALA A 10 -10.62 -51.00 41.85
N ARG A 11 -11.67 -50.50 41.19
CA ARG A 11 -11.55 -49.86 39.86
C ARG A 11 -11.02 -48.44 40.07
N LEU A 12 -9.81 -48.16 39.60
CA LEU A 12 -9.25 -46.82 39.60
C LEU A 12 -10.03 -45.91 38.62
N PRO A 13 -10.34 -44.65 38.99
CA PRO A 13 -11.06 -43.74 38.11
C PRO A 13 -10.15 -43.31 36.96
N ARG A 14 -10.55 -43.64 35.72
CA ARG A 14 -9.92 -43.07 34.53
C ARG A 14 -10.24 -41.58 34.47
N LYS A 15 -9.25 -40.74 34.72
CA LYS A 15 -9.35 -39.29 34.54
C LYS A 15 -9.35 -38.99 33.04
N SER A 16 -10.54 -38.76 32.47
CA SER A 16 -10.68 -38.34 31.08
C SER A 16 -10.25 -36.88 30.96
N TYR A 17 -9.12 -36.64 30.29
CA TYR A 17 -8.69 -35.29 29.95
C TYR A 17 -9.54 -34.80 28.78
N SER A 18 -10.38 -33.80 29.02
CA SER A 18 -11.11 -33.12 27.97
C SER A 18 -10.13 -32.26 27.18
N THR A 19 -9.89 -32.60 25.92
CA THR A 19 -9.08 -31.78 25.01
C THR A 19 -9.85 -30.53 24.66
N ALA A 20 -9.47 -29.39 25.24
CA ALA A 20 -10.01 -28.09 24.85
C ALA A 20 -9.62 -27.80 23.39
N THR A 21 -10.60 -27.77 22.49
CA THR A 21 -10.39 -27.24 21.14
C THR A 21 -10.34 -25.72 21.26
N ALA A 22 -9.13 -25.16 21.23
CA ALA A 22 -8.98 -23.72 21.09
C ALA A 22 -9.55 -23.31 19.73
N PHE A 23 -10.59 -22.47 19.72
CA PHE A 23 -11.02 -21.79 18.50
C PHE A 23 -9.89 -20.87 18.09
N ALA A 24 -9.12 -21.28 17.08
CA ALA A 24 -8.15 -20.42 16.43
C ALA A 24 -8.93 -19.32 15.73
N THR A 25 -8.97 -18.12 16.30
CA THR A 25 -9.28 -16.91 15.55
C THR A 25 -8.26 -16.85 14.42
N SER A 26 -8.69 -17.24 13.21
CA SER A 26 -7.98 -16.95 11.98
C SER A 26 -7.66 -15.46 12.02
N ARG A 27 -6.40 -15.10 12.24
CA ARG A 27 -5.92 -13.75 11.95
C ARG A 27 -6.15 -13.59 10.46
N GLN A 28 -7.26 -12.95 10.09
CA GLN A 28 -7.39 -12.41 8.76
C GLN A 28 -6.27 -11.38 8.68
N ASP A 29 -5.20 -11.76 8.01
CA ASP A 29 -4.22 -10.80 7.53
C ASP A 29 -5.01 -9.92 6.57
N VAL A 30 -5.53 -8.81 7.09
CA VAL A 30 -6.27 -7.83 6.29
C VAL A 30 -5.22 -7.18 5.41
N THR A 31 -4.90 -7.83 4.30
CA THR A 31 -4.09 -7.26 3.24
C THR A 31 -4.91 -6.15 2.62
N VAL A 32 -4.81 -4.94 3.19
CA VAL A 32 -5.39 -3.75 2.59
C VAL A 32 -4.75 -3.61 1.22
N PRO A 33 -5.52 -3.65 0.11
CA PRO A 33 -4.95 -3.49 -1.20
C PRO A 33 -4.28 -2.11 -1.26
N PRO A 34 -3.11 -2.00 -1.92
CA PRO A 34 -2.44 -0.72 -2.04
C PRO A 34 -3.37 0.28 -2.73
N PRO A 35 -3.26 1.58 -2.39
CA PRO A 35 -4.06 2.61 -3.03
C PRO A 35 -3.83 2.59 -4.56
N PRO A 36 -4.84 3.00 -5.35
CA PRO A 36 -4.69 3.08 -6.80
C PRO A 36 -3.51 3.98 -7.19
N VAL A 37 -2.74 3.58 -8.20
CA VAL A 37 -1.58 4.35 -8.69
C VAL A 37 -1.95 5.77 -9.16
N ASN A 38 -3.20 5.98 -9.56
CA ASN A 38 -3.71 7.27 -10.00
C ASN A 38 -4.21 8.16 -8.85
N LEU A 39 -4.22 7.65 -7.61
CA LEU A 39 -4.62 8.42 -6.45
C LEU A 39 -3.46 9.33 -6.05
N LEU A 40 -3.55 10.60 -6.44
CA LEU A 40 -2.58 11.62 -6.12
C LEU A 40 -2.95 12.32 -4.81
N SER A 41 -1.94 12.70 -4.04
CA SER A 41 -2.08 13.66 -2.95
C SER A 41 -2.48 15.05 -3.49
N GLU A 42 -2.98 15.89 -2.60
CA GLU A 42 -3.34 17.28 -2.93
C GLU A 42 -2.14 18.05 -3.52
N ASN A 43 -0.96 17.90 -2.90
CA ASN A 43 0.28 18.53 -3.37
C ASN A 43 0.68 18.07 -4.78
N GLU A 44 0.58 16.77 -5.07
CA GLU A 44 0.86 16.22 -6.41
C GLU A 44 -0.15 16.74 -7.44
N THR A 45 -1.42 16.89 -7.06
CA THR A 45 -2.46 17.43 -7.93
C THR A 45 -2.16 18.89 -8.29
N PHE A 46 -1.80 19.73 -7.30
CA PHE A 46 -1.37 21.11 -7.54
C PHE A 46 -0.13 21.20 -8.43
N PHE A 47 0.82 20.29 -8.23
CA PHE A 47 2.02 20.22 -9.07
C PHE A 47 1.67 19.86 -10.52
N VAL A 48 0.84 18.83 -10.73
CA VAL A 48 0.34 18.44 -12.06
C VAL A 48 -0.34 19.60 -12.76
N GLU A 49 -1.16 20.38 -12.06
CA GLU A 49 -1.81 21.56 -12.64
C GLU A 49 -0.82 22.65 -13.05
N THR A 50 0.18 22.92 -12.21
CA THR A 50 1.23 23.92 -12.48
C THR A 50 2.01 23.54 -13.73
N VAL A 51 2.47 22.28 -13.81
CA VAL A 51 3.21 21.77 -14.98
C VAL A 51 2.33 21.76 -16.24
N ARG A 52 1.06 21.38 -16.10
CA ARG A 52 0.10 21.39 -17.21
C ARG A 52 -0.07 22.80 -17.78
N LYS A 53 -0.24 23.81 -16.92
CA LYS A 53 -0.36 25.21 -17.34
C LYS A 53 0.90 25.68 -18.04
N PHE A 54 2.08 25.45 -17.46
CA PHE A 54 3.38 25.80 -18.05
C PHE A 54 3.59 25.16 -19.44
N SER A 55 3.28 23.86 -19.56
CA SER A 55 3.39 23.14 -20.83
C SER A 55 2.49 23.74 -21.92
N GLN A 56 1.25 24.09 -21.57
CA GLN A 56 0.28 24.64 -22.53
C GLN A 56 0.61 26.08 -22.94
N SER A 57 1.06 26.92 -22.01
CA SER A 57 1.31 28.35 -22.27
C SER A 57 2.67 28.63 -22.89
N VAL A 58 3.73 27.94 -22.43
CA VAL A 58 5.11 28.24 -22.83
C VAL A 58 5.65 27.19 -23.80
N VAL A 59 5.53 25.90 -23.48
CA VAL A 59 6.20 24.84 -24.26
C VAL A 59 5.49 24.58 -25.59
N LYS A 60 4.16 24.45 -25.57
CA LYS A 60 3.34 24.12 -26.74
C LYS A 60 3.52 25.06 -27.95
N PRO A 61 3.57 26.40 -27.82
CA PRO A 61 3.80 27.27 -28.98
C PRO A 61 5.24 27.20 -29.50
N LEU A 62 6.22 26.90 -28.66
CA LEU A 62 7.65 26.95 -28.99
C LEU A 62 8.19 25.61 -29.53
N VAL A 63 7.54 24.48 -29.24
CA VAL A 63 8.03 23.14 -29.58
C VAL A 63 8.31 22.96 -31.06
N ARG A 64 7.47 23.54 -31.93
CA ARG A 64 7.63 23.42 -33.39
C ARG A 64 8.88 24.12 -33.91
N GLU A 65 9.23 25.28 -33.36
CA GLU A 65 10.44 26.00 -33.74
C GLU A 65 11.69 25.38 -33.10
N MET A 66 11.56 24.89 -31.86
CA MET A 66 12.65 24.20 -31.17
C MET A 66 13.04 22.89 -31.85
N ASP A 67 12.06 22.14 -32.36
CA ASP A 67 12.27 20.90 -33.11
C ASP A 67 12.98 21.16 -34.45
N LYS A 68 12.46 22.11 -35.25
CA LYS A 68 13.06 22.52 -36.54
C LYS A 68 14.51 22.97 -36.40
N ASN A 69 14.82 23.75 -35.37
CA ASN A 69 16.14 24.33 -35.16
C ASN A 69 17.05 23.42 -34.34
N SER A 70 16.52 22.28 -33.85
CA SER A 70 17.20 21.35 -32.93
C SER A 70 17.88 22.07 -31.76
N LYS A 71 17.24 23.11 -31.24
CA LYS A 71 17.77 23.97 -30.16
C LYS A 71 16.70 24.25 -29.12
N MET A 72 17.05 24.03 -27.86
CA MET A 72 16.20 24.34 -26.72
C MET A 72 16.07 25.86 -26.55
N ASN A 73 14.84 26.36 -26.39
CA ASN A 73 14.62 27.78 -26.10
C ASN A 73 14.99 28.07 -24.63
N PRO A 74 15.83 29.09 -24.34
CA PRO A 74 16.25 29.41 -22.98
C PRO A 74 15.08 29.74 -22.03
N ILE A 75 13.98 30.29 -22.56
CA ILE A 75 12.77 30.60 -21.78
C ILE A 75 12.14 29.32 -21.22
N VAL A 76 12.13 28.24 -22.02
CA VAL A 76 11.58 26.94 -21.58
C VAL A 76 12.46 26.34 -20.49
N THR A 77 13.78 26.40 -20.66
CA THR A 77 14.73 25.91 -19.65
C THR A 77 14.60 26.68 -18.34
N GLN A 78 14.62 28.01 -18.40
CA GLN A 78 14.49 28.86 -17.21
C GLN A 78 13.14 28.63 -16.50
N GLY A 79 12.04 28.60 -17.25
CA GLY A 79 10.73 28.33 -16.70
C GLY A 79 10.62 26.93 -16.07
N ALA A 80 11.32 25.93 -16.60
CA ALA A 80 11.36 24.59 -15.99
C ALA A 80 12.11 24.57 -14.64
N PHE A 81 13.15 25.40 -14.48
CA PHE A 81 13.84 25.60 -13.20
C PHE A 81 12.97 26.36 -12.19
N GLU A 82 12.31 27.44 -12.62
CA GLU A 82 11.45 28.26 -11.76
C GLU A 82 10.23 27.48 -11.23
N ASN A 83 9.65 26.61 -12.06
CA ASN A 83 8.53 25.75 -11.64
C ASN A 83 8.99 24.49 -10.87
N GLY A 84 10.30 24.32 -10.62
CA GLY A 84 10.84 23.18 -9.89
C GLY A 84 10.77 21.83 -10.61
N VAL A 85 10.40 21.82 -11.90
CA VAL A 85 10.24 20.59 -12.69
C VAL A 85 11.57 19.91 -12.96
N SER A 86 12.64 20.69 -13.13
CA SER A 86 13.99 20.17 -13.41
C SER A 86 14.67 19.52 -12.20
N ILE A 87 14.21 19.80 -10.97
CA ILE A 87 14.79 19.28 -9.72
C ILE A 87 13.88 18.28 -9.01
N LEU A 88 12.75 17.91 -9.62
CA LEU A 88 11.77 17.02 -9.00
C LEU A 88 12.41 15.67 -8.66
N ARG A 89 12.35 15.29 -7.39
CA ARG A 89 12.65 13.94 -6.91
C ARG A 89 11.42 13.08 -7.15
N VAL A 90 11.53 12.14 -8.09
CA VAL A 90 10.59 11.01 -8.29
C VAL A 90 10.97 9.85 -7.39
#